data_AF-A0A812S1S6-F1
#
_entry.id   AF-A0A812S1S6-F1
#
_cell.length_a   1.000
_cell.length_b   1.000
_cell.length_c   1.000
_cell.angle_alpha   90.00
_cell.angle_beta   90.00
_cell.angle_gamma   90.00
#
_symmetry.space_group_name_H-M   'P 1'
#
loop_
_entity.id
_entity.type
_entity.pdbx_description
1 polymer ?
#
loop_
_entity_poly.entity_id
_entity_poly.type
_entity_poly.pdbx_seq_one_letter_code
_entity_poly.pdbx_strand_id
1 'polypeptide(L)'
;MNQLIPDRQVNPQEAYQGPVSLLKEAYEETESMGSTTILLAVLDNSTKIHGKLHPMVAVLTIGDCELLMLRRLDGRQSPLQAVFHTEMQRIDGHSQTPLQLARVDDRVDPDFDEELALEVIERGSAVHCVSAYEGDIIILGSDGIFDNLFLEEIVDIVNESLPAPKAGGFVATQPSLLSLLAKRLVDEAHGKSEVGRHGLPDTPIGLGGKMDDTSVVVGEAAKDRWGVLFHIFFSAGRWVLDGLAFGNEENSRASANKGGQAFTCLGASSRLFSTPV
;
A
#
# COMPACT_ATOMS: atom_id res chain seq x y z
N MET A 1 2.59 -6.85 -15.72
CA MET A 1 2.05 -8.19 -15.41
C MET A 1 0.83 -8.47 -16.28
N ASN A 2 0.98 -9.01 -17.50
CA ASN A 2 -0.17 -9.27 -18.39
C ASN A 2 -1.00 -10.51 -18.02
N GLN A 3 -0.60 -11.24 -16.97
CA GLN A 3 -1.03 -12.62 -16.70
C GLN A 3 -2.30 -12.70 -15.86
N LEU A 4 -2.63 -11.62 -15.15
CA LEU A 4 -3.83 -11.50 -14.32
C LEU A 4 -5.03 -10.91 -15.10
N ILE A 5 -4.97 -10.97 -16.44
CA ILE A 5 -6.05 -10.57 -17.33
C ILE A 5 -6.88 -11.82 -17.66
N PRO A 6 -8.22 -11.77 -17.54
CA PRO A 6 -9.07 -12.90 -17.88
C PRO A 6 -8.79 -13.48 -19.27
N ASP A 7 -8.77 -14.81 -19.32
CA ASP A 7 -8.70 -15.62 -20.54
C ASP A 7 -7.46 -15.37 -21.42
N ARG A 8 -6.43 -14.69 -20.89
CA ARG A 8 -5.14 -14.53 -21.57
C ARG A 8 -4.28 -15.77 -21.39
N GLN A 9 -3.77 -16.33 -22.49
CA GLN A 9 -2.79 -17.40 -22.42
C GLN A 9 -1.46 -16.88 -21.87
N VAL A 10 -0.94 -17.58 -20.88
CA VAL A 10 0.33 -17.29 -20.20
C VAL A 10 1.20 -18.53 -20.31
N ASN A 11 2.50 -18.34 -20.58
CA ASN A 11 3.46 -19.43 -20.48
C ASN A 11 3.48 -19.92 -19.01
N PRO A 12 3.20 -21.20 -18.71
CA PRO A 12 3.15 -21.70 -17.34
C PRO A 12 4.43 -21.43 -16.54
N GLN A 13 5.58 -21.34 -17.21
CA GLN A 13 6.88 -21.05 -16.58
C GLN A 13 7.04 -19.59 -16.17
N GLU A 14 6.30 -18.69 -16.81
CA GLU A 14 6.30 -17.25 -16.49
C GLU A 14 5.11 -16.88 -15.61
N ALA A 15 4.22 -17.82 -15.30
CA ALA A 15 2.96 -17.55 -14.62
C ALA A 15 3.17 -16.99 -13.20
N TYR A 16 2.36 -16.01 -12.83
CA TYR A 16 2.33 -15.41 -11.50
C TYR A 16 2.06 -16.50 -10.46
N GLN A 17 3.03 -16.71 -9.57
CA GLN A 17 2.99 -17.78 -8.57
C GLN A 17 2.45 -17.30 -7.21
N GLY A 18 1.96 -16.08 -7.13
CA GLY A 18 1.47 -15.47 -5.88
C GLY A 18 2.41 -14.39 -5.34
N PRO A 19 1.94 -13.65 -4.31
CA PRO A 19 2.65 -12.46 -3.84
C PRO A 19 3.94 -12.81 -3.08
N VAL A 20 3.99 -13.97 -2.41
CA VAL A 20 5.20 -14.43 -1.70
C VAL A 20 6.33 -14.74 -2.67
N SER A 21 6.06 -15.53 -3.72
CA SER A 21 7.08 -15.83 -4.74
C SER A 21 7.56 -14.57 -5.44
N LEU A 22 6.64 -13.66 -5.78
CA LEU A 22 6.98 -12.36 -6.38
C LEU A 22 7.91 -11.55 -5.46
N LEU A 23 7.66 -11.55 -4.15
CA LEU A 23 8.52 -10.83 -3.20
C LEU A 23 9.90 -11.49 -3.07
N LYS A 24 10.00 -12.82 -3.08
CA LYS A 24 11.29 -13.51 -3.06
C LYS A 24 12.14 -13.16 -4.28
N GLU A 25 11.55 -13.27 -5.47
CA GLU A 25 12.23 -12.90 -6.71
C GLU A 25 12.70 -11.43 -6.66
N ALA A 26 11.86 -10.53 -6.16
CA ALA A 26 12.23 -9.12 -6.00
C ALA A 26 13.38 -8.92 -4.99
N TYR A 27 13.41 -9.67 -3.89
CA TYR A 27 14.48 -9.60 -2.90
C TYR A 27 15.81 -10.15 -3.45
N GLU A 28 15.78 -11.27 -4.17
CA GLU A 28 16.95 -11.88 -4.81
C GLU A 28 17.60 -10.93 -5.84
N GLU A 29 16.79 -10.17 -6.58
CA GLU A 29 17.27 -9.17 -7.55
C GLU A 29 17.66 -7.83 -6.91
N THR A 30 17.38 -7.62 -5.61
CA THR A 30 17.72 -6.38 -4.92
C THR A 30 19.17 -6.42 -4.46
N GLU A 31 20.03 -5.58 -5.05
CA GLU A 31 21.45 -5.46 -4.62
C GLU A 31 21.67 -4.39 -3.54
N SER A 32 20.69 -3.51 -3.33
CA SER A 32 20.82 -2.39 -2.39
C SER A 32 20.83 -2.88 -0.94
N MET A 33 21.80 -2.40 -0.16
CA MET A 33 21.88 -2.65 1.27
C MET A 33 20.90 -1.73 2.03
N GLY A 34 20.24 -2.27 3.04
CA GLY A 34 19.28 -1.54 3.88
C GLY A 34 18.22 -2.44 4.47
N SER A 35 17.19 -1.82 5.06
CA SER A 35 15.99 -2.52 5.52
C SER A 35 14.75 -1.74 5.11
N THR A 36 13.64 -2.45 4.93
CA THR A 36 12.38 -1.86 4.51
C THR A 36 11.19 -2.67 5.03
N THR A 37 10.09 -1.96 5.28
CA THR A 37 8.77 -2.57 5.41
C THR A 37 8.14 -2.69 4.03
N ILE A 38 7.30 -3.70 3.85
CA ILE A 38 6.75 -4.05 2.55
C ILE A 38 5.25 -4.15 2.65
N LEU A 39 4.56 -3.44 1.78
CA LEU A 39 3.14 -3.65 1.49
C LEU A 39 2.97 -3.80 -0.01
N LEU A 40 2.53 -4.99 -0.41
CA LEU A 40 2.24 -5.38 -1.78
C LEU A 40 0.74 -5.64 -1.93
N ALA A 41 0.09 -4.98 -2.88
CA ALA A 41 -1.29 -5.27 -3.26
C ALA A 41 -1.35 -5.62 -4.76
N VAL A 42 -1.89 -6.79 -5.07
CA VAL A 42 -2.01 -7.32 -6.43
C VAL A 42 -3.48 -7.53 -6.77
N LEU A 43 -3.97 -6.84 -7.80
CA LEU A 43 -5.32 -7.06 -8.31
C LEU A 43 -5.34 -8.26 -9.26
N ASP A 44 -5.97 -9.34 -8.82
CA ASP A 44 -6.27 -10.51 -9.62
C ASP A 44 -7.68 -10.41 -10.21
N ASN A 45 -7.75 -10.14 -11.51
CA ASN A 45 -9.01 -10.17 -12.26
C ASN A 45 -9.36 -11.55 -12.82
N SER A 46 -8.45 -12.53 -12.71
CA SER A 46 -8.59 -13.84 -13.35
C SER A 46 -9.33 -14.87 -12.48
N THR A 47 -9.41 -14.65 -11.16
CA THR A 47 -10.12 -15.53 -10.23
C THR A 47 -11.58 -15.76 -10.66
N LYS A 48 -11.98 -17.04 -10.72
CA LYS A 48 -13.35 -17.47 -11.03
C LYS A 48 -13.94 -18.26 -9.86
N ILE A 49 -15.01 -17.76 -9.26
CA ILE A 49 -15.77 -18.47 -8.21
C ILE A 49 -17.10 -18.90 -8.83
N HIS A 50 -17.40 -20.21 -8.79
CA HIS A 50 -18.56 -20.81 -9.45
C HIS A 50 -18.71 -20.42 -10.94
N GLY A 51 -17.58 -20.31 -11.65
CA GLY A 51 -17.54 -19.96 -13.07
C GLY A 51 -17.75 -18.48 -13.40
N LYS A 52 -17.94 -17.62 -12.39
CA LYS A 52 -18.04 -16.16 -12.55
C LYS A 52 -16.73 -15.49 -12.15
N LEU A 53 -16.31 -14.50 -12.93
CA LEU A 53 -15.16 -13.67 -12.56
C LEU A 53 -15.46 -12.97 -11.23
N HIS A 54 -14.51 -13.09 -10.31
CA HIS A 54 -14.60 -12.54 -8.98
C HIS A 54 -13.26 -11.86 -8.67
N PRO A 55 -13.12 -10.56 -9.00
CA PRO A 55 -11.88 -9.83 -8.78
C PRO A 55 -11.47 -9.86 -7.32
N MET A 56 -10.20 -10.18 -7.07
CA MET A 56 -9.63 -10.26 -5.73
C MET A 56 -8.39 -9.38 -5.65
N VAL A 57 -8.16 -8.76 -4.49
CA VAL A 57 -6.89 -8.12 -4.17
C VAL A 57 -6.15 -9.04 -3.22
N ALA A 58 -5.02 -9.58 -3.68
CA ALA A 58 -4.06 -10.26 -2.84
C ALA A 58 -3.16 -9.21 -2.20
N VAL A 59 -3.12 -9.19 -0.87
CA VAL A 59 -2.33 -8.27 -0.05
C VAL A 59 -1.26 -9.07 0.65
N LEU A 60 -0.02 -8.60 0.60
CA LEU A 60 1.11 -9.12 1.38
C LEU A 60 1.75 -7.99 2.15
N THR A 61 1.97 -8.19 3.44
CA THR A 61 2.62 -7.22 4.34
C THR A 61 3.78 -7.84 5.09
N ILE A 62 4.88 -7.08 5.22
CA ILE A 62 5.98 -7.27 6.17
C ILE A 62 6.22 -5.94 6.88
N GLY A 63 5.92 -5.86 8.18
CA GLY A 63 6.10 -4.66 9.00
C GLY A 63 4.81 -3.87 9.24
N ASP A 64 4.89 -2.55 9.28
CA ASP A 64 3.80 -1.64 9.66
C ASP A 64 3.38 -0.66 8.55
N CYS A 65 3.62 -1.02 7.29
CA CYS A 65 2.82 -0.45 6.20
C CYS A 65 1.45 -1.12 6.17
N GLU A 66 0.40 -0.34 5.94
CA GLU A 66 -0.97 -0.81 6.08
C GLU A 66 -1.82 -0.52 4.84
N LEU A 67 -2.79 -1.39 4.58
CA LEU A 67 -3.81 -1.23 3.56
C LEU A 67 -5.18 -1.07 4.23
N LEU A 68 -5.91 -0.03 3.82
CA LEU A 68 -7.31 0.21 4.16
C LEU A 68 -8.17 0.16 2.90
N MET A 69 -9.21 -0.68 2.91
CA MET A 69 -10.22 -0.74 1.86
C MET A 69 -11.54 -0.17 2.37
N LEU A 70 -12.09 0.76 1.60
CA LEU A 70 -13.36 1.42 1.87
C LEU A 70 -14.40 1.08 0.81
N ARG A 71 -15.65 0.87 1.24
CA ARG A 71 -16.78 0.52 0.37
C ARG A 71 -18.07 1.19 0.82
N ARG A 72 -18.94 1.51 -0.14
CA ARG A 72 -20.31 1.96 0.12
C ARG A 72 -21.22 0.75 0.32
N LEU A 73 -21.60 0.46 1.57
CA LEU A 73 -22.36 -0.75 1.94
C LEU A 73 -23.86 -0.59 1.76
N ASP A 74 -24.42 0.57 2.07
CA ASP A 74 -25.86 0.85 2.05
C ASP A 74 -26.29 1.49 0.72
N GLY A 75 -25.69 1.03 -0.37
CA GLY A 75 -25.93 1.51 -1.73
C GLY A 75 -25.01 2.66 -2.16
N ARG A 76 -25.04 3.00 -3.44
CA ARG A 76 -24.07 3.94 -4.06
C ARG A 76 -24.11 5.36 -3.50
N GLN A 77 -25.18 5.74 -2.80
CA GLN A 77 -25.34 7.05 -2.19
C GLN A 77 -24.88 7.07 -0.71
N SER A 78 -24.55 5.91 -0.13
CA SER A 78 -24.09 5.85 1.26
C SER A 78 -22.67 6.39 1.39
N PRO A 79 -22.23 6.83 2.58
CA PRO A 79 -20.81 7.06 2.82
C PRO A 79 -20.00 5.78 2.61
N LEU A 80 -18.71 5.98 2.32
CA LEU A 80 -17.69 4.94 2.36
C LEU A 80 -17.46 4.51 3.80
N GLN A 81 -17.34 3.21 4.02
CA GLN A 81 -17.06 2.59 5.31
C GLN A 81 -15.87 1.63 5.17
N ALA A 82 -15.06 1.51 6.22
CA ALA A 82 -13.98 0.53 6.24
C ALA A 82 -14.54 -0.89 6.17
N VAL A 83 -14.05 -1.68 5.21
CA VAL A 83 -14.46 -3.10 5.02
C VAL A 83 -13.30 -4.08 5.17
N PHE A 84 -12.07 -3.59 5.08
CA PHE A 84 -10.87 -4.38 5.32
C PHE A 84 -9.72 -3.46 5.70
N HIS A 85 -8.91 -3.91 6.65
CA HIS A 85 -7.72 -3.23 7.14
C HIS A 85 -6.70 -4.29 7.55
N THR A 86 -5.43 -4.10 7.20
CA THR A 86 -4.33 -4.99 7.60
C THR A 86 -3.84 -4.64 9.00
N GLU A 87 -3.35 -5.62 9.75
CA GLU A 87 -2.74 -5.38 11.06
C GLU A 87 -1.24 -5.07 10.95
N MET A 88 -0.72 -4.19 11.82
CA MET A 88 0.71 -3.92 11.94
C MET A 88 1.48 -5.14 12.47
N GLN A 89 2.65 -5.41 11.90
CA GLN A 89 3.56 -6.44 12.39
C GLN A 89 4.76 -5.79 13.09
N ARG A 90 4.73 -5.78 14.43
CA ARG A 90 5.77 -5.21 15.29
C ARG A 90 6.32 -6.26 16.25
N ILE A 91 7.62 -6.20 16.54
CA ILE A 91 8.33 -7.17 17.37
C ILE A 91 8.02 -6.93 18.85
N ASP A 92 7.72 -7.99 19.60
CA ASP A 92 7.50 -8.01 21.06
C ASP A 92 6.46 -6.99 21.60
N GLY A 93 5.53 -6.55 20.75
CA GLY A 93 4.54 -5.53 21.13
C GLY A 93 5.13 -4.12 21.31
N HIS A 94 6.39 -3.90 20.91
CA HIS A 94 6.99 -2.58 20.89
C HIS A 94 6.40 -1.76 19.74
N SER A 95 5.73 -0.66 20.07
CA SER A 95 5.02 0.21 19.12
C SER A 95 5.92 0.95 18.11
N GLN A 96 7.22 0.69 18.08
CA GLN A 96 8.20 1.44 17.27
C GLN A 96 9.24 0.54 16.60
N THR A 97 8.98 -0.77 16.54
CA THR A 97 9.95 -1.76 16.03
C THR A 97 9.25 -2.71 15.06
N PRO A 98 9.04 -2.29 13.80
CA PRO A 98 8.39 -3.14 12.82
C PRO A 98 9.24 -4.35 12.46
N LEU A 99 8.59 -5.41 12.01
CA LEU A 99 9.27 -6.46 11.25
C LEU A 99 9.76 -5.86 9.94
N GLN A 100 11.03 -6.05 9.59
CA GLN A 100 11.61 -5.47 8.39
C GLN A 100 12.33 -6.56 7.59
N LEU A 101 12.26 -6.44 6.27
CA LEU A 101 13.12 -7.21 5.38
C LEU A 101 14.43 -6.45 5.22
N ALA A 102 15.55 -7.09 5.55
CA ALA A 102 16.86 -6.48 5.54
C ALA A 102 17.81 -7.20 4.58
N ARG A 103 18.70 -6.43 3.96
CA ARG A 103 19.89 -6.88 3.25
C ARG A 103 21.08 -6.09 3.78
N VAL A 104 21.97 -6.74 4.51
CA VAL A 104 23.12 -6.09 5.13
C VAL A 104 24.40 -6.88 4.86
N ASP A 105 25.55 -6.25 5.04
CA ASP A 105 26.85 -6.90 4.94
C ASP A 105 27.50 -7.12 6.31
N ASP A 106 28.65 -7.79 6.30
CA ASP A 106 29.44 -8.18 7.46
C ASP A 106 29.88 -7.00 8.35
N ARG A 107 29.81 -5.77 7.84
CA ARG A 107 30.16 -4.56 8.62
C ARG A 107 29.02 -4.14 9.54
N VAL A 108 27.79 -4.46 9.17
CA VAL A 108 26.59 -4.15 9.94
C VAL A 108 26.23 -5.33 10.83
N ASP A 109 26.20 -6.53 10.25
CA ASP A 109 25.91 -7.77 10.96
C ASP A 109 26.79 -8.90 10.40
N PRO A 110 27.89 -9.25 11.09
CA PRO A 110 28.78 -10.34 10.69
C PRO A 110 28.10 -11.71 10.62
N ASP A 111 26.98 -11.87 11.33
CA ASP A 111 26.22 -13.12 11.42
C ASP A 111 24.97 -13.09 10.52
N PHE A 112 24.84 -12.08 9.64
CA PHE A 112 23.73 -12.00 8.69
C PHE A 112 23.73 -13.19 7.74
N ASP A 113 22.62 -13.92 7.77
CA ASP A 113 22.35 -15.03 6.88
C ASP A 113 21.21 -14.63 5.93
N GLU A 114 21.51 -14.59 4.63
CA GLU A 114 20.54 -14.26 3.60
C GLU A 114 19.40 -15.29 3.53
N GLU A 115 19.63 -16.53 3.96
CA GLU A 115 18.55 -17.53 4.06
C GLU A 115 17.49 -17.13 5.09
N LEU A 116 17.87 -16.39 6.15
CA LEU A 116 16.91 -15.86 7.13
C LEU A 116 16.00 -14.80 6.51
N ALA A 117 16.51 -13.99 5.59
CA ALA A 117 15.68 -13.00 4.88
C ALA A 117 14.63 -13.69 4.01
N LEU A 118 14.99 -14.77 3.33
CA LEU A 118 14.05 -15.60 2.58
C LEU A 118 13.04 -16.30 3.50
N GLU A 119 13.45 -16.76 4.68
CA GLU A 119 12.56 -17.33 5.69
C GLU A 119 11.55 -16.28 6.20
N VAL A 120 11.99 -15.04 6.44
CA VAL A 120 11.11 -13.91 6.81
C VAL A 120 10.06 -13.66 5.72
N ILE A 121 10.43 -13.73 4.44
CA ILE A 121 9.46 -13.60 3.34
C ILE A 121 8.46 -14.76 3.36
N GLU A 122 8.90 -16.00 3.60
CA GLU A 122 8.00 -17.17 3.62
C GLU A 122 7.05 -17.20 4.81
N ARG A 123 7.57 -16.92 6.01
CA ARG A 123 6.89 -17.17 7.29
C ARG A 123 6.43 -15.91 7.98
N GLY A 124 7.14 -14.79 7.77
CA GLY A 124 6.81 -13.48 8.33
C GLY A 124 5.77 -12.71 7.53
N SER A 125 5.57 -13.04 6.25
CA SER A 125 4.54 -12.41 5.43
C SER A 125 3.12 -12.68 5.96
N ALA A 126 2.37 -11.63 6.27
CA ALA A 126 0.92 -11.73 6.40
C ALA A 126 0.29 -11.59 5.01
N VAL A 127 -0.53 -12.58 4.61
CA VAL A 127 -1.17 -12.62 3.30
C VAL A 127 -2.68 -12.65 3.45
N HIS A 128 -3.36 -11.72 2.78
CA HIS A 128 -4.83 -11.62 2.76
C HIS A 128 -5.34 -11.60 1.32
N CYS A 129 -6.52 -12.17 1.10
CA CYS A 129 -7.23 -12.09 -0.18
C CYS A 129 -8.61 -11.49 0.05
N VAL A 130 -8.86 -10.32 -0.54
CA VAL A 130 -10.09 -9.54 -0.32
C VAL A 130 -10.83 -9.33 -1.63
N SER A 131 -12.14 -9.54 -1.65
CA SER A 131 -12.95 -9.29 -2.85
C SER A 131 -13.01 -7.80 -3.18
N ALA A 132 -12.72 -7.46 -4.44
CA ALA A 132 -12.79 -6.11 -4.96
C ALA A 132 -14.04 -5.88 -5.81
N TYR A 133 -14.68 -4.74 -5.60
CA TYR A 133 -15.90 -4.34 -6.28
C TYR A 133 -15.74 -2.95 -6.89
N GLU A 134 -16.52 -2.69 -7.94
CA GLU A 134 -16.58 -1.37 -8.59
C GLU A 134 -16.96 -0.28 -7.56
N GLY A 135 -16.11 0.73 -7.43
CA GLY A 135 -16.22 1.85 -6.51
C GLY A 135 -15.53 1.65 -5.16
N ASP A 136 -14.85 0.52 -4.93
CA ASP A 136 -13.99 0.37 -3.75
C ASP A 136 -12.82 1.35 -3.81
N ILE A 137 -12.53 2.00 -2.68
CA ILE A 137 -11.34 2.83 -2.51
C ILE A 137 -10.32 2.02 -1.72
N ILE A 138 -9.09 1.96 -2.22
CA ILE A 138 -7.96 1.32 -1.57
C ILE A 138 -6.93 2.39 -1.24
N ILE A 139 -6.45 2.36 0.01
CA ILE A 139 -5.40 3.22 0.52
C ILE A 139 -4.29 2.30 1.01
N LEU A 140 -3.11 2.40 0.40
CA LEU A 140 -1.88 1.81 0.94
C LEU A 140 -1.09 2.98 1.53
N GLY A 141 -0.56 2.83 2.72
CA GLY A 141 0.25 3.86 3.35
C GLY A 141 1.33 3.27 4.22
N SER A 142 2.41 4.03 4.39
CA SER A 142 3.42 3.73 5.40
C SER A 142 2.93 4.10 6.80
N ASP A 143 3.75 3.78 7.79
CA ASP A 143 3.57 4.21 9.18
C ASP A 143 3.36 5.73 9.29
N GLY A 144 4.01 6.55 8.46
CA GLY A 144 3.77 8.01 8.42
C GLY A 144 2.31 8.43 8.14
N ILE A 145 1.46 7.54 7.62
CA ILE A 145 0.00 7.76 7.54
C ILE A 145 -0.70 7.18 8.78
N PHE A 146 -0.49 5.90 9.05
CA PHE A 146 -1.30 5.16 10.03
C PHE A 146 -0.84 5.33 11.49
N ASP A 147 0.40 5.78 11.73
CA ASP A 147 0.84 6.27 13.05
C ASP A 147 0.27 7.66 13.35
N ASN A 148 -0.09 8.45 12.32
CA ASN A 148 -0.49 9.86 12.47
C ASN A 148 -2.00 10.06 12.47
N LEU A 149 -2.73 9.33 11.64
CA LEU A 149 -4.18 9.47 11.46
C LEU A 149 -4.92 8.26 11.99
N PHE A 150 -5.96 8.48 12.78
CA PHE A 150 -6.89 7.41 13.14
C PHE A 150 -7.66 6.92 11.89
N LEU A 151 -8.08 5.66 11.88
CA LEU A 151 -8.82 5.09 10.74
C LEU A 151 -10.10 5.87 10.45
N GLU A 152 -10.79 6.35 11.49
CA GLU A 152 -11.98 7.19 11.37
C GLU A 152 -11.66 8.52 10.69
N GLU A 153 -10.52 9.15 11.00
CA GLU A 153 -10.09 10.39 10.35
C GLU A 153 -9.79 10.15 8.87
N ILE A 154 -9.14 9.05 8.52
CA ILE A 154 -8.90 8.67 7.12
C ILE A 154 -10.23 8.49 6.39
N VAL A 155 -11.19 7.78 6.99
CA VAL A 155 -12.53 7.57 6.43
C VAL A 155 -13.27 8.89 6.21
N ASP A 156 -13.18 9.82 7.17
CA ASP A 156 -13.82 11.14 7.08
C ASP A 156 -13.18 11.99 5.96
N ILE A 157 -11.85 12.06 5.90
CA ILE A 157 -11.11 12.78 4.84
C ILE A 157 -11.50 12.24 3.45
N VAL A 158 -11.61 10.92 3.31
CA VAL A 158 -11.99 10.30 2.04
C VAL A 158 -13.44 10.62 1.68
N ASN A 159 -14.38 10.55 2.63
CA ASN A 159 -15.79 10.86 2.36
C ASN A 159 -16.01 12.34 2.01
N GLU A 160 -15.25 13.25 2.61
CA GLU A 160 -15.28 14.67 2.25
C GLU A 160 -14.73 14.93 0.85
N SER A 161 -13.64 14.23 0.49
CA SER A 161 -12.97 14.41 -0.79
C SER A 161 -13.69 13.70 -1.95
N LEU A 162 -14.33 12.57 -1.64
CA LEU A 162 -15.08 11.71 -2.56
C LEU A 162 -16.53 11.57 -2.07
N PRO A 163 -17.33 12.65 -2.14
CA PRO A 163 -18.71 12.61 -1.68
C PRO A 163 -19.50 11.58 -2.48
N ALA A 164 -20.60 11.10 -1.88
CA ALA A 164 -21.50 10.17 -2.54
C ALA A 164 -21.87 10.68 -3.96
N PRO A 165 -21.63 9.90 -5.02
CA PRO A 165 -21.95 10.31 -6.38
C PRO A 165 -23.44 10.58 -6.50
N LYS A 166 -23.88 11.49 -7.36
CA LYS A 166 -25.32 11.73 -7.58
C LYS A 166 -26.01 10.49 -8.16
N ALA A 167 -27.33 10.38 -8.00
CA ALA A 167 -28.12 9.28 -8.55
C ALA A 167 -27.80 9.07 -10.05
N GLY A 168 -27.34 7.87 -10.41
CA GLY A 168 -26.86 7.56 -11.75
C GLY A 168 -26.02 6.28 -11.84
N GLY A 169 -25.49 6.02 -13.03
CA GLY A 169 -24.51 4.95 -13.26
C GLY A 169 -23.19 5.22 -12.55
N PHE A 170 -22.33 4.19 -12.47
CA PHE A 170 -20.99 4.38 -11.91
C PHE A 170 -20.16 5.22 -12.88
N VAL A 171 -19.46 6.20 -12.34
CA VAL A 171 -18.49 7.01 -13.06
C VAL A 171 -17.23 6.99 -12.23
N ALA A 172 -16.15 6.48 -12.79
CA ALA A 172 -14.86 6.45 -12.13
C ALA A 172 -14.44 7.88 -11.73
N THR A 173 -13.89 7.98 -10.53
CA THR A 173 -13.32 9.20 -9.97
C THR A 173 -12.21 9.70 -10.88
N GLN A 174 -12.17 11.02 -11.07
CA GLN A 174 -11.10 11.61 -11.86
C GLN A 174 -9.74 11.36 -11.18
N PRO A 175 -8.73 10.93 -11.95
CA PRO A 175 -7.34 10.82 -11.52
C PRO A 175 -6.82 11.96 -10.62
N SER A 176 -7.09 13.20 -11.01
CA SER A 176 -6.66 14.39 -10.28
C SER A 176 -7.27 14.50 -8.88
N LEU A 177 -8.51 14.01 -8.69
CA LEU A 177 -9.17 14.05 -7.39
C LEU A 177 -8.60 12.99 -6.45
N LEU A 178 -8.26 11.81 -6.97
CA LEU A 178 -7.55 10.79 -6.20
C LEU A 178 -6.11 11.24 -5.84
N SER A 179 -5.45 11.98 -6.75
CA SER A 179 -4.15 12.63 -6.44
C SER A 179 -4.28 13.65 -5.32
N LEU A 180 -5.33 14.48 -5.38
CA LEU A 180 -5.59 15.50 -4.36
C LEU A 180 -5.93 14.88 -3.01
N LEU A 181 -6.68 13.78 -3.00
CA LEU A 181 -6.95 12.98 -1.80
C LEU A 181 -5.66 12.41 -1.21
N ALA A 182 -4.81 11.78 -2.02
CA ALA A 182 -3.50 11.28 -1.58
C ALA A 182 -2.66 12.39 -0.93
N LYS A 183 -2.57 13.56 -1.59
CA LYS A 183 -1.87 14.73 -1.04
C LYS A 183 -2.50 15.21 0.27
N ARG A 184 -3.84 15.27 0.32
CA ARG A 184 -4.56 15.68 1.53
C ARG A 184 -4.28 14.75 2.71
N LEU A 185 -4.25 13.43 2.51
CA LEU A 185 -3.90 12.48 3.56
C LEU A 185 -2.50 12.74 4.13
N VAL A 186 -1.51 13.01 3.27
CA VAL A 186 -0.16 13.39 3.70
C VAL A 186 -0.16 14.72 4.46
N ASP A 187 -0.82 15.75 3.92
CA ASP A 187 -0.88 17.08 4.54
C ASP A 187 -1.52 17.01 5.95
N GLU A 188 -2.62 16.26 6.11
CA GLU A 188 -3.32 16.07 7.39
C GLU A 188 -2.48 15.24 8.37
N ALA A 189 -1.82 14.18 7.90
CA ALA A 189 -0.90 13.38 8.72
C ALA A 189 0.27 14.23 9.22
N HIS A 190 0.89 15.05 8.35
CA HIS A 190 1.97 15.95 8.73
C HIS A 190 1.51 17.05 9.69
N GLY A 191 0.27 17.54 9.53
CA GLY A 191 -0.34 18.49 10.45
C GLY A 191 -0.38 17.99 11.91
N LYS A 192 -0.42 16.67 12.14
CA LYS A 192 -0.35 16.08 13.50
C LYS A 192 1.01 16.25 14.17
N SER A 193 2.06 16.60 13.42
CA SER A 193 3.40 16.87 13.95
C SER A 193 3.54 18.30 14.49
N GLU A 194 2.57 19.19 14.21
CA GLU A 194 2.62 20.58 14.65
C GLU A 194 2.04 20.78 16.06
N VAL A 195 2.67 21.64 16.86
CA VAL A 195 2.15 22.00 18.19
C VAL A 195 0.99 22.97 18.04
N GLY A 196 -0.22 22.49 18.29
CA GLY A 196 -1.43 23.29 18.28
C GLY A 196 -1.61 24.11 19.57
N ARG A 197 -2.73 24.85 19.63
CA ARG A 197 -3.09 25.67 20.82
C ARG A 197 -3.25 24.86 22.11
N HIS A 198 -3.54 23.57 21.99
CA HIS A 198 -3.76 22.65 23.10
C HIS A 198 -2.59 21.66 23.30
N GLY A 199 -1.44 21.91 22.67
CA GLY A 199 -0.31 20.99 22.65
C GLY A 199 -0.27 20.13 21.40
N LEU A 200 0.45 19.01 21.46
CA LEU A 200 0.53 18.04 20.38
C LEU A 200 -0.83 17.31 20.22
N PRO A 201 -1.34 17.14 19.00
CA PRO A 201 -2.56 16.36 18.74
C PRO A 201 -2.42 14.90 19.15
N ASP A 202 -3.55 14.25 19.46
CA ASP A 202 -3.60 12.80 19.62
C ASP A 202 -3.41 12.09 18.27
N THR A 203 -2.66 10.99 18.33
CA THR A 203 -2.37 10.08 17.22
C THR A 203 -2.49 8.62 17.69
N PRO A 204 -2.66 7.64 16.78
CA PRO A 204 -2.71 6.21 17.13
C PRO A 204 -1.55 5.71 18.00
N ILE A 205 -0.35 6.31 17.89
CA ILE A 205 0.83 5.93 18.67
C ILE A 205 1.11 6.81 19.89
N GLY A 206 0.29 7.83 20.16
CA GLY A 206 0.44 8.71 21.33
C GLY A 206 0.15 10.17 21.03
N LEU A 207 1.02 11.06 21.50
CA LEU A 207 0.90 12.51 21.31
C LEU A 207 1.90 12.99 20.28
N GLY A 208 1.39 13.66 19.25
CA GLY A 208 2.17 14.20 18.14
C GLY A 208 2.43 13.15 17.06
N GLY A 209 2.47 13.64 15.83
CA GLY A 209 2.81 12.83 14.65
C GLY A 209 4.30 12.81 14.34
N LYS A 210 4.66 11.93 13.40
CA LYS A 210 5.97 11.84 12.77
C LYS A 210 5.88 12.33 11.33
N MET A 211 6.79 13.20 10.91
CA MET A 211 6.78 13.75 9.54
C MET A 211 7.67 12.95 8.58
N ASP A 212 8.52 12.08 9.10
CA ASP A 212 9.38 11.18 8.34
C ASP A 212 8.60 10.02 7.68
N ASP A 213 9.23 9.43 6.66
CA ASP A 213 8.83 8.18 6.01
C ASP A 213 7.34 8.08 5.61
N THR A 214 6.72 9.22 5.30
CA THR A 214 5.31 9.29 4.91
C THR A 214 5.14 9.08 3.41
N SER A 215 4.43 8.02 3.05
CA SER A 215 4.01 7.75 1.68
C SER A 215 2.60 7.16 1.65
N VAL A 216 1.85 7.51 0.61
CA VAL A 216 0.49 7.00 0.42
C VAL A 216 0.20 6.76 -1.05
N VAL A 217 -0.49 5.65 -1.32
CA VAL A 217 -1.10 5.30 -2.59
C VAL A 217 -2.60 5.23 -2.41
N VAL A 218 -3.34 5.99 -3.23
CA VAL A 218 -4.81 5.92 -3.28
C VAL A 218 -5.25 5.38 -4.64
N GLY A 219 -6.12 4.36 -4.60
CA GLY A 219 -6.70 3.69 -5.75
C GLY A 219 -8.22 3.60 -5.69
N GLU A 220 -8.91 3.72 -6.83
CA GLU A 220 -10.31 3.32 -6.95
C GLU A 220 -10.45 2.13 -7.90
N ALA A 221 -11.16 1.10 -7.46
CA ALA A 221 -11.57 -0.03 -8.28
C ALA A 221 -12.62 0.41 -9.30
N ALA A 222 -12.23 0.60 -10.55
CA ALA A 222 -13.12 0.89 -11.66
C ALA A 222 -13.29 -0.33 -12.55
N LYS A 223 -14.49 -0.57 -13.07
CA LYS A 223 -14.69 -1.64 -14.06
C LYS A 223 -14.15 -1.21 -15.43
N ASP A 224 -13.35 -2.07 -16.03
CA ASP A 224 -12.93 -2.00 -17.43
C ASP A 224 -13.46 -3.21 -18.22
N ARG A 225 -13.24 -3.23 -19.53
CA ARG A 225 -13.64 -4.29 -20.47
C ARG A 225 -13.14 -5.69 -20.06
N TRP A 226 -12.13 -5.77 -19.19
CA TRP A 226 -11.44 -7.00 -18.79
C TRP A 226 -11.50 -7.29 -17.28
N GLY A 227 -12.27 -6.55 -16.47
CA GLY A 227 -12.31 -6.75 -15.02
C GLY A 227 -12.34 -5.43 -14.25
N VAL A 228 -11.68 -5.38 -13.09
CA VAL A 228 -11.46 -4.17 -12.30
C VAL A 228 -10.06 -3.61 -12.60
N LEU A 229 -9.88 -2.30 -12.51
CA LEU A 229 -8.60 -1.59 -12.61
C LEU A 229 -8.54 -0.58 -11.46
N PHE A 230 -7.35 -0.37 -10.87
CA PHE A 230 -7.11 0.74 -9.97
C PHE A 230 -6.52 1.95 -10.71
N HIS A 231 -7.12 3.13 -10.48
CA HIS A 231 -6.52 4.42 -10.83
C HIS A 231 -5.69 4.91 -9.65
N ILE A 232 -4.36 4.93 -9.79
CA ILE A 232 -3.42 5.02 -8.66
C ILE A 232 -2.68 6.34 -8.64
N PHE A 233 -2.54 6.92 -7.45
CA PHE A 233 -1.78 8.15 -7.21
C PHE A 233 -0.94 8.02 -5.98
N PHE A 234 0.32 8.45 -6.10
CA PHE A 234 1.34 8.36 -5.07
C PHE A 234 1.75 9.76 -4.62
N SER A 235 1.90 9.93 -3.31
CA SER A 235 2.58 11.09 -2.71
C SER A 235 3.63 10.57 -1.74
N ALA A 236 4.88 11.00 -1.90
CA ALA A 236 5.95 10.70 -0.95
C ALA A 236 6.90 11.88 -0.77
N GLY A 237 7.48 11.95 0.43
CA GLY A 237 8.74 12.66 0.66
C GLY A 237 9.86 12.06 -0.18
N ARG A 238 10.66 12.92 -0.80
CA ARG A 238 11.72 12.69 -1.79
C ARG A 238 12.55 11.41 -1.60
N TRP A 239 12.33 10.37 -2.43
CA TRP A 239 13.25 9.24 -2.67
C TRP A 239 13.09 8.67 -4.09
N VAL A 240 14.20 8.15 -4.65
CA VAL A 240 14.34 7.61 -6.02
C VAL A 240 14.35 6.09 -5.97
N LEU A 241 13.43 5.44 -6.69
CA LEU A 241 13.49 4.01 -6.99
C LEU A 241 14.18 3.83 -8.35
N ASP A 242 15.48 3.51 -8.31
CA ASP A 242 16.17 3.00 -9.50
C ASP A 242 15.61 1.62 -9.84
N GLY A 243 14.93 1.53 -10.99
CA GLY A 243 14.31 0.30 -11.52
C GLY A 243 12.94 0.54 -12.19
N LEU A 244 12.23 1.59 -11.80
CA LEU A 244 11.08 2.14 -12.52
C LEU A 244 11.33 3.63 -12.76
N ALA A 245 11.94 3.95 -13.91
CA ALA A 245 12.19 5.32 -14.31
C ALA A 245 10.86 6.11 -14.38
N PHE A 246 10.53 6.85 -13.32
CA PHE A 246 9.60 7.96 -13.36
C PHE A 246 10.45 9.23 -13.27
N GLY A 247 10.70 9.82 -14.44
CA GLY A 247 11.48 11.04 -14.57
C GLY A 247 10.85 12.23 -13.83
N ASN A 248 11.74 13.01 -13.21
CA ASN A 248 11.68 14.41 -12.75
C ASN A 248 10.33 15.05 -12.38
N GLU A 249 10.33 15.67 -11.19
CA GLU A 249 9.44 16.73 -10.69
C GLU A 249 8.41 17.26 -11.69
N GLU A 250 7.23 16.63 -11.71
CA GLU A 250 5.91 17.20 -12.00
C GLU A 250 4.93 16.02 -11.96
N ASN A 251 3.98 16.00 -11.01
CA ASN A 251 2.76 15.16 -11.03
C ASN A 251 2.95 13.81 -11.78
N SER A 252 3.62 12.83 -11.16
CA SER A 252 3.90 11.55 -11.82
C SER A 252 2.60 10.76 -12.02
N ARG A 253 2.03 10.89 -13.23
CA ARG A 253 0.97 10.01 -13.72
C ARG A 253 1.55 8.62 -13.93
N ALA A 254 1.22 7.67 -13.06
CA ALA A 254 1.34 6.26 -13.38
C ALA A 254 0.24 5.88 -14.40
N SER A 255 0.47 6.14 -15.69
CA SER A 255 -0.33 5.52 -16.76
C SER A 255 0.20 4.11 -16.99
N ALA A 256 -0.24 3.15 -16.18
CA ALA A 256 0.12 1.75 -16.32
C ALA A 256 -0.52 1.15 -17.58
N ASN A 257 0.33 0.63 -18.48
CA ASN A 257 -0.07 -0.06 -19.71
C ASN A 257 -0.93 -1.30 -19.40
N LYS A 258 -2.20 -1.29 -19.82
CA LYS A 258 -3.14 -2.39 -20.21
C LYS A 258 -2.99 -3.82 -19.65
N GLY A 259 -2.33 -4.09 -18.54
CA GLY A 259 -2.26 -5.44 -18.00
C GLY A 259 -1.80 -5.54 -16.56
N GLY A 260 -2.68 -6.10 -15.72
CA GLY A 260 -2.48 -6.59 -14.35
C GLY A 260 -1.61 -5.70 -13.47
N GLN A 261 -2.24 -5.03 -12.51
CA GLN A 261 -1.56 -4.05 -11.70
C GLN A 261 -1.16 -4.66 -10.35
N ALA A 262 0.14 -4.69 -10.10
CA ALA A 262 0.72 -4.88 -8.77
C ALA A 262 1.21 -3.51 -8.29
N PHE A 263 1.00 -3.23 -7.02
CA PHE A 263 1.33 -1.95 -6.41
C PHE A 263 2.08 -2.20 -5.12
N THR A 264 3.13 -1.41 -4.91
CA THR A 264 3.97 -1.50 -3.72
C THR A 264 4.04 -0.13 -3.09
N CYS A 265 3.78 -0.06 -1.78
CA CYS A 265 4.19 1.05 -0.94
C CYS A 265 5.39 0.55 -0.14
N LEU A 266 6.52 1.26 -0.24
CA LEU A 266 7.74 0.94 0.49
C LEU A 266 7.94 2.01 1.56
N GLY A 267 7.93 1.59 2.82
CA GLY A 267 8.42 2.38 3.94
C GLY A 267 9.90 2.04 4.16
N ALA A 268 10.77 3.03 4.06
CA ALA A 268 12.20 2.85 4.31
C ALA A 268 12.61 3.65 5.54
N SER A 269 12.58 3.03 6.72
CA SER A 269 13.21 3.62 7.91
C SER A 269 14.73 3.47 7.77
N SER A 270 15.39 4.54 7.32
CA SER A 270 16.86 4.63 7.27
C SER A 270 17.46 4.83 8.67
N ARG A 271 17.19 3.90 9.60
CA ARG A 271 17.99 3.78 10.82
C ARG A 271 19.18 2.87 10.51
N LEU A 272 20.28 3.48 10.06
CA LEU A 272 21.59 2.92 10.38
C LEU A 272 21.61 2.69 11.89
N PHE A 273 21.75 1.44 12.32
CA PHE A 273 21.88 1.08 13.72
C PHE A 273 22.95 1.98 14.37
N SER A 274 22.53 2.99 15.12
CA SER A 274 23.37 3.58 16.14
C SER A 274 23.26 2.66 17.34
N THR A 275 24.19 1.73 17.45
CA THR A 275 24.40 0.98 18.69
C THR A 275 24.65 1.99 19.83
N PRO A 276 23.88 1.95 20.93
CA PRO A 276 24.37 2.46 22.19
C PRO A 276 25.17 1.37 22.90
N VAL A 277 26.35 1.80 23.38
CA VAL A 277 27.36 1.13 24.22
C VAL A 277 28.48 0.40 23.46
#